data_AF-A0A7J4G164-F1
#
_entry.id   AF-A0A7J4G164-F1
#
_cell.length_a   1.000
_cell.length_b   1.000
_cell.length_c   1.000
_cell.angle_alpha   90.00
_cell.angle_beta   90.00
_cell.angle_gamma   90.00
#
_symmetry.space_group_name_H-M   'P 1'
#
loop_
_entity.id
_entity.type
_entity.pdbx_description
1 polymer ?
#
loop_
_entity_poly.entity_id
_entity_poly.type
_entity_poly.pdbx_seq_one_letter_code
_entity_poly.pdbx_strand_id
1 'polypeptide(L)'
;MRIKILGGESLGCRSLATYIEAGGYKIFIDPGVALAPRRYGLPPHELEIGVKKKVWMDIVDHAINSDIVIFTISSHSCHELDKSVRVIR
;
A
#
# COMPACT_ATOMS: atom_id res chain seq x y z
N MET A 1 1.44 -1.60 -20.86
CA MET A 1 1.40 -0.98 -19.52
C MET A 1 0.26 -1.61 -18.74
N ARG A 2 0.47 -2.01 -17.49
CA ARG A 2 -0.58 -2.48 -16.57
C ARG A 2 -0.53 -1.66 -15.28
N ILE A 3 -1.70 -1.37 -14.73
CA ILE A 3 -1.86 -0.63 -13.46
C ILE A 3 -2.78 -1.46 -12.57
N LYS A 4 -2.37 -1.68 -11.33
CA LYS A 4 -3.17 -2.33 -10.28
C LYS A 4 -3.24 -1.41 -9.07
N ILE A 5 -4.46 -1.13 -8.60
CA ILE A 5 -4.70 -0.43 -7.34
C ILE A 5 -4.91 -1.51 -6.28
N LEU A 6 -3.93 -1.65 -5.38
CA LEU A 6 -3.92 -2.66 -4.32
C LEU A 6 -4.58 -2.15 -3.03
N GLY A 7 -4.47 -0.84 -2.78
CA GLY A 7 -5.07 -0.17 -1.63
C GLY A 7 -5.66 1.18 -2.03
N GLY A 8 -6.80 1.52 -1.45
CA GLY A 8 -7.47 2.81 -1.60
C GLY A 8 -8.75 2.88 -0.76
N GLU A 9 -9.32 4.08 -0.63
CA GLU A 9 -10.54 4.37 0.16
C GLU A 9 -11.66 3.36 -0.13
N SER A 10 -11.96 3.14 -1.40
CA SER A 10 -13.01 2.23 -1.86
C SER A 10 -12.69 0.75 -1.66
N LEU A 11 -11.43 0.41 -1.36
CA LEU A 11 -10.96 -0.94 -1.06
C LEU A 11 -10.81 -1.19 0.44
N GLY A 12 -11.42 -0.35 1.28
CA GLY A 12 -11.39 -0.48 2.74
C GLY A 12 -10.05 -0.06 3.37
N CYS A 13 -9.23 0.67 2.63
CA CYS A 13 -7.92 1.18 3.07
C CYS A 13 -7.92 2.70 3.01
N ARG A 14 -7.10 3.37 3.82
CA ARG A 14 -7.03 4.85 3.83
C ARG A 14 -5.81 5.43 3.12
N SER A 15 -4.92 4.57 2.69
CA SER A 15 -3.76 4.91 1.87
C SER A 15 -3.94 4.34 0.46
N LEU A 16 -3.38 5.04 -0.51
CA LEU A 16 -3.28 4.57 -1.88
C LEU A 16 -2.03 3.70 -2.00
N ALA A 17 -2.19 2.50 -2.57
CA ALA A 17 -1.08 1.62 -2.91
C ALA A 17 -1.27 1.19 -4.37
N THR A 18 -0.36 1.62 -5.25
CA THR A 18 -0.51 1.44 -6.70
C THR A 18 0.71 0.77 -7.30
N TYR A 19 0.49 -0.36 -7.96
CA TYR A 19 1.51 -1.14 -8.62
C TYR A 19 1.38 -1.01 -10.15
N ILE A 20 2.49 -0.73 -10.82
CA ILE A 20 2.55 -0.39 -12.24
C ILE A 20 3.60 -1.27 -12.91
N GLU A 21 3.24 -1.85 -14.06
CA GLU A 21 4.18 -2.56 -14.92
C GLU A 21 4.26 -1.83 -16.27
N ALA A 22 5.42 -1.23 -16.55
CA ALA A 22 5.64 -0.42 -17.73
C ALA A 22 7.11 -0.50 -18.18
N GLY A 23 7.33 -0.66 -19.50
CA GLY A 23 8.68 -0.64 -20.05
C GLY A 23 9.63 -1.72 -19.52
N GLY A 24 9.11 -2.85 -19.04
CA GLY A 24 9.91 -3.92 -18.42
C GLY A 24 10.20 -3.73 -16.93
N TYR A 25 9.79 -2.60 -16.34
CA TYR A 25 9.95 -2.31 -14.92
C TYR A 25 8.64 -2.54 -14.16
N LYS A 26 8.79 -2.96 -12.90
CA LYS A 26 7.76 -3.05 -11.88
C LYS A 26 7.95 -1.90 -10.89
N ILE A 27 7.01 -0.98 -10.89
CA ILE A 27 7.05 0.27 -10.11
C ILE A 27 5.93 0.20 -9.07
N PHE A 28 6.26 0.40 -7.80
CA PHE A 28 5.26 0.48 -6.73
C PHE A 28 5.29 1.87 -6.09
N ILE A 29 4.15 2.55 -6.18
CA ILE A 29 3.92 3.85 -5.56
C ILE A 29 3.15 3.66 -4.25
N ASP A 30 3.70 4.22 -3.17
CA ASP A 30 3.15 4.25 -1.81
C ASP A 30 2.66 2.89 -1.28
N PRO A 31 3.55 1.87 -1.21
CA PRO A 31 3.21 0.57 -0.63
C PRO A 31 2.93 0.69 0.88
N GLY A 32 1.66 0.91 1.23
CA GLY A 32 1.22 1.01 2.61
C GLY A 32 -0.30 0.88 2.76
N VAL A 33 -0.75 0.45 3.94
CA VAL A 33 -2.17 0.32 4.28
C VAL A 33 -2.48 0.94 5.64
N ALA A 34 -3.41 1.88 5.67
CA ALA A 34 -3.93 2.47 6.90
C ALA A 34 -5.41 2.20 7.13
N LEU A 35 -5.78 2.12 8.41
CA LEU A 35 -7.14 2.32 8.89
C LEU A 35 -7.13 3.52 9.83
N ALA A 36 -8.21 4.31 9.84
CA ALA A 36 -8.36 5.36 10.83
C ALA A 36 -8.63 4.72 12.20
N PRO A 37 -7.93 5.10 13.29
CA PRO A 37 -8.13 4.51 14.61
C PRO A 37 -9.55 4.74 15.14
N ARG A 38 -10.21 5.83 14.72
CA ARG A 38 -11.64 6.02 14.87
C ARG A 38 -12.25 6.67 13.63
N ARG A 39 -13.48 6.28 13.28
CA ARG A 39 -14.32 6.88 12.23
C ARG A 39 -15.70 7.17 12.80
N TYR A 40 -16.16 8.42 12.68
CA TYR A 40 -17.39 8.89 13.33
C TYR A 40 -17.44 8.57 14.83
N GLY A 41 -16.27 8.58 15.50
CA GLY A 41 -16.13 8.27 16.91
C GLY A 41 -16.02 6.77 17.26
N LEU A 42 -16.21 5.86 16.29
CA LEU A 42 -16.17 4.41 16.48
C LEU A 42 -14.82 3.81 16.06
N PRO A 43 -14.33 2.74 16.73
CA PRO A 43 -13.15 2.01 16.28
C PRO A 43 -13.39 1.31 14.92
N PRO A 44 -12.33 0.84 14.23
CA PRO A 44 -12.48 0.06 13.01
C PRO A 44 -13.31 -1.19 13.26
N HIS A 45 -14.19 -1.51 12.32
CA HIS A 45 -14.93 -2.77 12.37
C HIS A 45 -13.99 -3.96 12.10
N GLU A 46 -14.29 -5.15 12.64
CA GLU A 46 -13.46 -6.35 12.45
C GLU A 46 -13.24 -6.68 10.96
N LEU A 47 -14.26 -6.45 10.13
CA LEU A 47 -14.17 -6.58 8.68
C LEU A 47 -13.13 -5.63 8.07
N GLU A 48 -13.03 -4.39 8.54
CA GLU A 48 -12.00 -3.43 8.07
C GLU A 48 -10.60 -3.91 8.46
N ILE A 49 -10.44 -4.49 9.66
CA ILE A 49 -9.17 -5.08 10.11
C ILE A 49 -8.78 -6.27 9.22
N GLY A 50 -9.74 -7.14 8.89
CA GLY A 50 -9.53 -8.26 7.98
C GLY A 50 -9.10 -7.80 6.58
N VAL A 51 -9.76 -6.76 6.04
CA VAL A 51 -9.39 -6.14 4.75
C VAL A 51 -7.99 -5.54 4.81
N LYS A 52 -7.66 -4.79 5.87
CA LYS A 52 -6.30 -4.24 6.08
C LYS A 52 -5.25 -5.34 6.02
N LYS A 53 -5.48 -6.48 6.69
CA LYS A 53 -4.54 -7.61 6.69
C LYS A 53 -4.36 -8.22 5.31
N LYS A 54 -5.46 -8.40 4.56
CA LYS A 54 -5.41 -8.93 3.19
C LYS A 54 -4.63 -7.99 2.26
N VAL A 55 -4.96 -6.70 2.28
CA VAL A 55 -4.29 -5.70 1.46
C VAL A 55 -2.81 -5.56 1.84
N TRP A 56 -2.48 -5.65 3.13
CA TRP A 56 -1.09 -5.66 3.58
C TRP A 56 -0.29 -6.81 2.98
N MET A 57 -0.86 -8.03 2.94
CA MET A 57 -0.21 -9.18 2.33
C MET A 57 0.04 -8.96 0.83
N ASP A 58 -0.94 -8.43 0.11
CA ASP A 58 -0.80 -8.12 -1.31
C ASP A 58 0.26 -7.02 -1.56
N ILE A 59 0.31 -6.01 -0.69
CA ILE A 59 1.33 -4.94 -0.74
C ILE A 59 2.72 -5.52 -0.51
N VAL A 60 2.92 -6.37 0.51
CA VAL A 60 4.23 -6.95 0.79
C VAL A 60 4.72 -7.79 -0.38
N ASP A 61 3.85 -8.63 -0.96
CA ASP A 61 4.21 -9.46 -2.12
C ASP A 61 4.62 -8.62 -3.33
N HIS A 62 3.84 -7.58 -3.68
CA HIS A 62 4.18 -6.71 -4.80
C HIS A 62 5.41 -5.84 -4.51
N ALA A 63 5.63 -5.42 -3.27
CA ALA A 63 6.77 -4.60 -2.88
C ALA A 63 8.09 -5.38 -3.00
N ILE A 64 8.12 -6.63 -2.54
CA ILE A 64 9.29 -7.53 -2.70
C ILE A 64 9.62 -7.75 -4.18
N ASN A 65 8.60 -7.82 -5.02
CA ASN A 65 8.74 -8.08 -6.45
C ASN A 65 8.98 -6.82 -7.30
N SER A 66 9.07 -5.63 -6.70
CA SER A 66 9.20 -4.36 -7.42
C SER A 66 10.66 -3.97 -7.67
N ASP A 67 10.94 -3.46 -8.87
CA ASP A 67 12.27 -2.93 -9.23
C ASP A 67 12.48 -1.52 -8.66
N ILE A 68 11.39 -0.75 -8.57
CA ILE A 68 11.38 0.65 -8.12
C ILE A 68 10.25 0.85 -7.13
N VAL A 69 10.55 1.47 -6.00
CA VAL A 69 9.54 1.91 -5.04
C VAL A 69 9.62 3.42 -4.84
N ILE A 70 8.47 4.07 -4.96
CA ILE A 70 8.28 5.51 -4.87
C ILE A 70 7.39 5.80 -3.67
N PHE A 71 7.82 6.76 -2.85
CA PHE A 71 6.99 7.32 -1.78
C PHE A 71 6.66 8.77 -2.12
N THR A 72 5.39 9.09 -2.39
CA THR A 72 5.00 10.44 -2.86
C THR A 72 4.75 11.42 -1.72
N ILE A 73 4.20 10.97 -0.58
CA ILE A 73 4.04 11.81 0.61
C ILE A 73 4.04 10.95 1.89
N SER A 74 4.66 11.45 2.97
CA SER A 74 4.77 10.76 4.26
C SER A 74 3.41 10.71 4.98
N SER A 75 2.47 9.91 4.48
CA SER A 75 1.36 9.47 5.31
C SER A 75 1.93 8.50 6.36
N HIS A 76 1.57 8.69 7.64
CA HIS A 76 1.99 7.91 8.81
C HIS A 76 1.69 6.38 8.73
N SER A 77 1.32 5.86 7.56
CA SER A 77 0.87 4.51 7.28
C SER A 77 1.88 3.63 6.53
N CYS A 78 3.03 4.18 6.14
CA CYS A 78 4.13 3.39 5.59
C CYS A 78 4.85 2.66 6.73
N HIS A 79 4.38 1.48 7.12
CA HIS A 79 5.17 0.58 7.94
C HIS A 79 6.41 0.14 7.14
N GLU A 80 7.59 0.23 7.75
CA GLU A 80 8.90 -0.03 7.13
C GLU A 80 8.89 -1.31 6.28
N LEU A 81 9.13 -1.16 4.99
CA LEU A 81 9.44 -2.25 4.07
C LEU A 81 10.89 -2.70 4.30
N ASP A 82 11.13 -4.00 4.16
CA ASP A 82 12.47 -4.60 4.32
C ASP A 82 13.48 -4.06 3.30
N LYS A 83 14.75 -3.99 3.71
CA LYS A 83 15.80 -3.07 3.21
C LYS A 83 16.41 -3.40 1.85
N SER A 84 15.83 -4.29 1.06
CA SER A 84 16.34 -4.65 -0.28
C SER A 84 15.84 -3.76 -1.42
N VAL A 85 15.01 -2.77 -1.11
CA VAL A 85 14.29 -1.96 -2.11
C VAL A 85 15.07 -0.68 -2.45
N ARG A 86 15.27 -0.41 -3.74
CA ARG A 86 15.79 0.89 -4.21
C ARG A 86 14.69 1.95 -4.05
N VAL A 87 14.77 2.68 -2.94
CA VAL A 87 13.86 3.79 -2.66
C VAL A 87 14.34 5.05 -3.40
N ILE A 88 13.51 5.57 -4.28
CA ILE A 88 13.71 6.88 -4.90
C ILE A 88 12.84 7.88 -4.13
N ARG A 89 13.47 8.83 -3.45
CA ARG A 89 12.82 9.94 -2.73
C ARG A 89 12.87 11.21 -3.56
#